data_AF-A0A0J7K180-F1
#
_entry.id   AF-A0A0J7K180-F1
#
_cell.length_a   1.000
_cell.length_b   1.000
_cell.length_c   1.000
_cell.angle_alpha   90.00
_cell.angle_beta   90.00
_cell.angle_gamma   90.00
#
_symmetry.space_group_name_H-M   'P 1'
#
loop_
_entity.id
_entity.type
_entity.pdbx_description
1 polymer ?
#
loop_
_entity_poly.entity_id
_entity_poly.type
_entity_poly.pdbx_seq_one_letter_code
_entity_poly.pdbx_strand_id
1 'polypeptide(L)'
;METQVMNRRQKKVELPQTEDIKTLSNYVKKKVEDNYALLEEGFSEYVWRDLAEATLTCIQVFNRKRAGELKRLLISDFKNKQSVPDDDETYHKLSKPNQQTAK
;
A
#
# COMPACT_ATOMS: atom_id res chain seq x y z
N MET A 1 -19.74 14.40 22.94
CA MET A 1 -18.96 13.51 22.05
C MET A 1 -18.91 13.99 20.59
N GLU A 2 -19.86 14.81 20.11
CA GLU A 2 -19.93 15.27 18.71
C GLU A 2 -18.80 16.25 18.31
N THR A 3 -18.34 17.08 19.24
CA THR A 3 -17.33 18.13 19.01
C THR A 3 -15.97 17.56 18.59
N GLN A 4 -15.56 16.41 19.13
CA GLN A 4 -14.29 15.75 18.77
C GLN A 4 -14.34 15.13 17.36
N VAL A 5 -15.52 14.69 16.92
CA VAL A 5 -15.73 14.10 15.59
C VAL A 5 -15.71 15.20 14.52
N MET A 6 -16.30 16.36 14.79
CA MET A 6 -16.22 17.55 13.91
C MET A 6 -14.78 18.07 13.77
N ASN A 7 -14.03 18.17 14.88
CA ASN A 7 -12.64 18.63 14.86
C ASN A 7 -11.71 17.71 14.04
N ARG A 8 -11.98 16.40 14.00
CA ARG A 8 -11.23 15.45 13.13
C ARG A 8 -11.56 15.64 11.64
N ARG A 9 -12.79 16.05 11.30
CA ARG A 9 -13.21 16.34 9.91
C ARG A 9 -12.67 17.69 9.40
N GLN A 10 -12.51 18.66 10.30
CA GLN A 10 -12.00 19.99 9.96
C GLN A 10 -10.47 20.10 9.98
N LYS A 11 -9.75 19.02 10.33
CA LYS A 11 -8.29 19.00 10.23
C LYS A 11 -7.91 19.10 8.75
N LYS A 12 -7.46 20.29 8.34
CA LYS A 12 -6.94 20.56 6.99
C LYS A 12 -5.70 19.70 6.82
N VAL A 13 -5.87 18.51 6.25
CA VAL A 13 -4.75 17.66 5.86
C VAL A 13 -4.26 18.24 4.54
N GLU A 14 -3.18 19.01 4.58
CA GLU A 14 -2.47 19.39 3.36
C GLU A 14 -1.91 18.12 2.74
N LEU A 15 -2.58 17.67 1.68
CA LEU A 15 -2.12 16.52 0.92
C LEU A 15 -0.88 16.93 0.14
N PRO A 16 0.16 16.07 0.07
CA PRO A 16 1.30 16.30 -0.81
C PRO A 16 0.81 16.54 -2.23
N GLN A 17 1.43 17.50 -2.91
CA GLN A 17 1.10 17.81 -4.30
C GLN A 17 1.41 16.59 -5.17
N THR A 18 0.72 16.47 -6.30
CA THR A 18 0.91 15.33 -7.21
C THR A 18 2.37 15.22 -7.67
N GLU A 19 3.06 16.35 -7.83
CA GLU A 19 4.47 16.40 -8.22
C GLU A 19 5.42 15.86 -7.14
N ASP A 20 5.11 16.09 -5.86
CA ASP A 20 5.91 15.54 -4.74
C ASP A 20 5.82 14.01 -4.71
N ILE A 21 4.61 13.47 -4.94
CA ILE A 21 4.39 12.02 -5.00
C ILE A 21 5.11 11.41 -6.20
N LYS A 22 5.06 12.07 -7.36
CA LYS A 22 5.76 11.61 -8.57
C LYS A 22 7.27 11.59 -8.33
N THR A 23 7.81 12.64 -7.73
CA THR A 23 9.23 12.73 -7.38
C THR A 23 9.65 11.58 -6.47
N LEU A 24 8.89 11.35 -5.39
CA LEU A 24 9.14 10.22 -4.49
C LEU A 24 8.99 8.88 -5.20
N SER A 25 7.94 8.69 -6.00
CA SER A 25 7.68 7.43 -6.71
C SER A 25 8.81 7.10 -7.68
N ASN A 26 9.29 8.10 -8.43
CA ASN A 26 10.37 7.93 -9.39
C ASN A 26 11.69 7.58 -8.68
N TYR A 27 11.98 8.26 -7.57
CA TYR A 27 13.16 7.96 -6.76
C TYR A 27 13.13 6.54 -6.21
N VAL A 28 12.03 6.12 -5.60
CA VAL A 28 11.91 4.80 -4.98
C VAL A 28 11.95 3.69 -6.04
N LYS A 29 11.33 3.90 -7.21
CA LYS A 29 11.43 2.94 -8.34
C LYS A 29 12.86 2.75 -8.79
N LYS A 30 13.59 3.84 -9.02
CA LYS A 30 15.01 3.78 -9.40
C LYS A 30 15.82 3.04 -8.35
N LYS A 31 15.58 3.32 -7.07
CA LYS A 31 16.27 2.64 -5.96
C LYS A 31 16.00 1.12 -5.93
N VAL A 32 14.78 0.70 -6.27
CA VAL A 32 14.44 -0.74 -6.41
C VAL A 32 15.21 -1.36 -7.58
N GLU A 33 15.26 -0.71 -8.74
CA GLU A 33 16.00 -1.18 -9.92
C GLU A 33 17.50 -1.31 -9.63
N ASP A 34 18.10 -0.27 -9.02
CA ASP A 34 19.52 -0.24 -8.66
C ASP A 34 19.87 -1.35 -7.65
N ASN A 35 19.06 -1.51 -6.59
CA ASN A 35 19.29 -2.54 -5.56
C ASN A 35 19.06 -3.96 -6.09
N TYR A 36 18.11 -4.13 -7.03
CA TYR A 36 17.88 -5.41 -7.68
C TYR A 36 19.08 -5.82 -8.54
N ALA A 37 19.62 -4.90 -9.35
CA ALA A 37 20.82 -5.14 -10.15
C ALA A 37 22.03 -5.51 -9.28
N LEU A 38 22.23 -4.79 -8.16
CA LEU A 38 23.29 -5.10 -7.20
C LEU A 38 23.16 -6.50 -6.58
N LEU A 39 21.93 -6.97 -6.35
CA LEU A 39 21.69 -8.32 -5.82
C LEU A 39 21.85 -9.42 -6.87
N GLU A 40 21.69 -9.11 -8.17
CA GLU A 40 22.02 -10.03 -9.26
C GLU A 40 23.53 -10.26 -9.36
N GLU A 41 24.35 -9.23 -9.09
CA GLU A 41 25.82 -9.35 -9.08
C GLU A 41 26.35 -10.11 -7.85
N GLY A 42 25.66 -10.00 -6.71
CA GLY A 42 26.02 -10.74 -5.50
C GLY A 42 25.09 -10.48 -4.33
N PHE A 43 24.81 -11.52 -3.55
CA PHE A 43 23.96 -11.38 -2.38
C PHE A 43 24.63 -10.51 -1.30
N SER A 44 23.93 -9.47 -0.86
CA SER A 44 24.31 -8.61 0.25
C SER A 44 23.10 -8.35 1.14
N GLU A 45 23.20 -8.68 2.43
CA GLU A 45 22.11 -8.47 3.40
C GLU A 45 21.69 -6.99 3.47
N TYR A 46 22.67 -6.08 3.39
CA TYR A 46 22.41 -4.65 3.41
C TYR A 46 21.56 -4.22 2.21
N VAL A 47 21.95 -4.65 1.00
CA VAL A 47 21.24 -4.31 -0.23
C VAL A 47 19.85 -4.95 -0.26
N TRP A 48 19.73 -6.18 0.25
CA TRP A 48 18.45 -6.87 0.37
C TRP A 48 17.49 -6.14 1.32
N ARG A 49 17.98 -5.69 2.48
CA ARG A 49 17.16 -4.89 3.40
C ARG A 49 16.75 -3.56 2.79
N ASP A 50 17.66 -2.88 2.11
CA ASP A 50 17.39 -1.60 1.45
C ASP A 50 16.39 -1.75 0.29
N LEU A 51 16.43 -2.87 -0.45
CA LEU A 51 15.42 -3.24 -1.44
C LEU A 51 14.04 -3.49 -0.79
N ALA A 52 14.00 -4.15 0.36
CA ALA A 52 12.76 -4.41 1.09
C ALA A 52 12.13 -3.10 1.60
N GLU A 53 12.94 -2.17 2.13
CA GLU A 53 12.49 -0.84 2.57
C GLU A 53 11.95 0.00 1.39
N ALA A 54 12.67 -0.01 0.26
CA ALA A 54 12.22 0.69 -0.95
C ALA A 54 10.89 0.09 -1.48
N THR A 55 10.78 -1.24 -1.51
CA THR A 55 9.55 -1.94 -1.93
C THR A 55 8.37 -1.62 -1.01
N LEU A 56 8.58 -1.62 0.32
CA LEU A 56 7.55 -1.23 1.28
C LEU A 56 7.09 0.21 1.05
N THR A 57 8.02 1.12 0.76
CA THR A 57 7.71 2.52 0.45
C THR A 57 6.88 2.63 -0.84
N CYS A 58 7.22 1.87 -1.89
CA CYS A 58 6.41 1.78 -3.11
C CYS A 58 4.97 1.34 -2.82
N ILE A 59 4.79 0.31 -1.99
CA ILE A 59 3.46 -0.18 -1.57
C ILE A 59 2.69 0.91 -0.82
N GLN A 60 3.35 1.64 0.08
CA GLN A 60 2.73 2.73 0.85
C GLN A 60 2.30 3.90 -0.06
N VAL A 61 3.15 4.29 -1.00
CA VAL A 61 2.86 5.37 -1.96
C VAL A 61 1.72 4.97 -2.90
N PHE A 62 1.71 3.73 -3.38
CA PHE A 62 0.60 3.19 -4.19
C PHE A 62 -0.71 3.13 -3.39
N ASN A 63 -0.63 2.80 -2.10
CA ASN A 63 -1.77 2.74 -1.19
C ASN A 63 -2.16 4.09 -0.57
N ARG A 64 -1.75 5.24 -1.13
CA ARG A 64 -2.09 6.58 -0.59
C ARG A 64 -3.60 6.82 -0.42
N LYS A 65 -4.46 6.22 -1.27
CA LYS A 65 -5.93 6.27 -1.09
C LYS A 65 -6.44 5.39 0.06
N ARG A 66 -5.67 4.38 0.49
CA ARG A 66 -5.98 3.46 1.61
C ARG A 66 -5.29 3.84 2.92
N ALA A 67 -4.57 4.96 3.02
CA ALA A 67 -3.91 5.36 4.27
C ALA A 67 -4.87 5.41 5.47
N GLY A 68 -6.16 5.70 5.23
CA GLY A 68 -7.21 5.56 6.24
C GLY A 68 -7.58 4.12 6.59
N GLU A 69 -7.58 3.20 5.62
CA GLU A 69 -7.90 1.77 5.79
C GLU A 69 -6.74 0.98 6.40
N LEU A 70 -5.50 1.22 5.97
CA LEU A 70 -4.32 0.56 6.52
C LEU A 70 -4.09 0.94 7.99
N LYS A 71 -4.40 2.20 8.37
CA LYS A 71 -4.40 2.65 9.77
C LYS A 71 -5.54 2.04 10.60
N ARG A 72 -6.61 1.55 9.95
CA ARG A 72 -7.75 0.87 10.59
C ARG A 72 -7.59 -0.65 10.62
N LEU A 73 -6.68 -1.20 9.81
CA LEU A 73 -6.38 -2.63 9.74
C LEU A 73 -5.65 -3.06 11.01
N LEU A 74 -6.36 -3.77 11.89
CA LEU A 74 -5.80 -4.39 13.09
C LEU A 74 -5.23 -5.76 12.76
N ILE A 75 -4.31 -6.26 13.60
CA ILE A 75 -3.79 -7.63 13.50
C ILE A 75 -4.94 -8.66 13.60
N SER A 76 -6.03 -8.32 14.30
CA SER A 76 -7.25 -9.12 14.35
C SER A 76 -7.93 -9.26 12.98
N ASP A 77 -7.91 -8.22 12.16
CA ASP A 77 -8.55 -8.22 10.84
C ASP A 77 -7.77 -9.10 9.86
N PHE A 78 -6.44 -9.14 9.98
CA PHE A 78 -5.59 -10.06 9.23
C PHE A 78 -5.83 -11.53 9.63
N LYS A 79 -6.01 -11.79 10.93
CA LYS A 79 -6.34 -13.13 11.43
C LYS A 79 -7.74 -13.59 11.01
N ASN A 80 -8.68 -12.65 10.91
CA ASN A 80 -10.07 -12.88 10.49
C ASN A 80 -10.30 -12.56 9.01
N LYS A 81 -9.30 -12.74 8.15
CA LYS A 81 -9.49 -12.57 6.70
C LYS A 81 -10.65 -13.45 6.24
N GLN A 82 -11.74 -12.83 5.78
CA GLN A 82 -12.85 -13.53 5.16
C GLN A 82 -12.64 -13.51 3.65
N SER A 83 -12.69 -14.71 3.05
CA SER A 83 -12.80 -14.87 1.59
C SER A 83 -14.12 -14.26 1.13
N VAL A 84 -14.13 -13.63 -0.05
CA VAL A 84 -15.36 -13.04 -0.58
C VAL A 84 -16.32 -14.18 -0.90
N PRO A 85 -17.51 -14.26 -0.28
CA PRO A 85 -18.47 -15.31 -0.60
C PRO A 85 -18.86 -15.23 -2.09
N ASP A 86 -18.98 -16.38 -2.76
CA ASP A 86 -19.31 -16.47 -4.20
C ASP A 86 -20.63 -15.76 -4.58
N ASP A 87 -21.48 -15.43 -3.60
CA ASP A 87 -22.81 -14.79 -3.75
C ASP A 87 -22.80 -13.26 -3.56
N ASP A 88 -21.63 -12.64 -3.38
CA ASP A 88 -21.54 -11.19 -3.25
C ASP A 88 -21.63 -10.53 -4.64
N GLU A 89 -22.57 -9.60 -4.82
CA GLU A 89 -22.77 -8.82 -6.06
C GLU A 89 -21.49 -8.09 -6.52
N THR A 90 -20.54 -7.90 -5.60
CA THR A 90 -19.22 -7.31 -5.83
C THR A 90 -18.25 -8.29 -6.51
N TYR A 91 -18.41 -9.61 -6.32
CA TYR A 91 -17.58 -10.66 -6.94
C TYR A 91 -17.76 -10.71 -8.47
N HIS A 92 -18.99 -10.52 -8.94
CA HIS A 92 -19.29 -10.46 -10.37
C HIS A 92 -18.79 -9.19 -11.06
N LYS A 93 -18.46 -8.15 -10.28
CA LYS A 93 -17.86 -6.89 -10.77
C LYS A 93 -16.33 -6.98 -10.87
N LEU A 94 -15.71 -8.05 -10.35
CA LEU A 94 -14.28 -8.30 -10.47
C LEU A 94 -13.94 -8.94 -11.83
N SER A 95 -12.82 -8.53 -12.40
CA SER A 95 -12.23 -9.15 -13.60
C SER A 95 -11.84 -10.62 -13.30
N LYS A 96 -12.00 -11.53 -14.27
CA LYS A 96 -11.73 -12.98 -14.13
C LYS A 96 -10.43 -13.35 -13.38
N PRO A 97 -9.25 -12.75 -13.67
CA PRO A 97 -8.02 -13.00 -12.90
C PRO A 97 -8.12 -12.62 -11.41
N ASN A 98 -8.90 -11.59 -11.07
CA ASN A 98 -9.07 -11.14 -9.69
C ASN A 98 -10.07 -12.00 -8.92
N GLN A 99 -11.03 -12.64 -9.60
CA GLN A 99 -11.94 -13.62 -9.00
C GLN A 99 -11.18 -14.85 -8.51
N GLN A 100 -10.19 -15.32 -9.28
CA GLN A 100 -9.34 -16.45 -8.92
C GLN A 100 -8.49 -16.19 -7.65
N THR A 101 -8.14 -14.92 -7.43
CA THR A 101 -7.30 -14.48 -6.30
C THR A 101 -8.13 -14.11 -5.06
N ALA A 102 -9.44 -13.94 -5.22
CA ALA A 102 -10.37 -13.59 -4.15
C ALA A 102 -10.89 -14.80 -3.35
N LYS A 103 -10.54 -16.03 -3.78
CA LYS A 103 -10.85 -17.28 -3.06
C LYS A 103 -9.91 -17.52 -1.89
#